data_AF-A0A1H7A1X0-F1
#
_entry.id   AF-A0A1H7A1X0-F1
#
_cell.length_a   1.000
_cell.length_b   1.000
_cell.length_c   1.000
_cell.angle_alpha   90.00
_cell.angle_beta   90.00
_cell.angle_gamma   90.00
#
_symmetry.space_group_name_H-M   'P 1'
#
loop_
_entity.id
_entity.type
_entity.pdbx_description
1 polymer ?
#
loop_
_entity_poly.entity_id
_entity_poly.type
_entity_poly.pdbx_seq_one_letter_code
_entity_poly.pdbx_strand_id
1 'polypeptide(L)'
;MEREEIRFVQARYGQLNLNAQQAEVALQYEEMRDSRSDTHFFSAWEEWDFEYSVFREILSEEQMIEYQKRVAEQKEWHIENIINQDQANSISLDHIRETVDYLKTTLIPSILFDRSQMVLSLVSDRSKVDYLKVNYRTFLHDRRKQILVDHFRYNSFYAPIQLKSTLLGHYASCLLPNYVAFEAWMDEPTRAVAEFLKTKLSRKHSEIREFHLGKLAESKAFSQQIKEKYSRHFEGWHVWEVDPLPEEQEKQNWLMSMLLLDGNAYGFEAVH
;
A
#
# COMPACT_ATOMS: atom_id res chain seq x y z
N MET A 1 12.32 -11.89 39.33
CA MET A 1 12.03 -11.53 37.94
C MET A 1 13.24 -10.84 37.33
N GLU A 2 13.62 -9.62 37.75
CA GLU A 2 14.78 -8.89 37.21
C GLU A 2 16.07 -9.71 37.01
N ARG A 3 16.49 -10.52 37.99
CA ARG A 3 17.72 -11.33 37.87
C ARG A 3 17.66 -12.45 36.82
N GLU A 4 16.48 -12.95 36.50
CA GLU A 4 16.31 -13.98 35.45
C GLU A 4 16.24 -13.32 34.07
N GLU A 5 15.56 -12.18 33.95
CA GLU A 5 15.48 -11.39 32.71
C GLU A 5 16.87 -10.90 32.28
N ILE A 6 17.67 -10.38 33.22
CA ILE A 6 19.07 -10.00 32.96
C ILE A 6 19.88 -11.20 32.43
N ARG A 7 19.68 -12.41 32.97
CA ARG A 7 20.38 -13.62 32.49
C ARG A 7 19.94 -14.01 31.08
N PHE A 8 18.66 -13.84 30.75
CA PHE A 8 18.17 -14.06 29.38
C PHE A 8 18.79 -13.10 28.38
N VAL A 9 18.91 -11.81 28.74
CA VAL A 9 19.59 -10.81 27.93
C VAL A 9 21.07 -11.16 27.75
N GLN A 10 21.77 -11.52 28.83
CA GLN A 10 23.16 -11.98 28.76
C GLN A 10 23.33 -13.20 27.84
N ALA A 11 22.39 -14.15 27.87
CA ALA A 11 22.43 -15.32 26.99
C ALA A 11 22.17 -14.94 25.52
N ARG A 12 21.22 -14.04 25.24
CA ARG A 12 20.89 -13.57 23.90
C ARG A 12 22.03 -12.79 23.26
N TYR A 13 22.75 -12.01 24.06
CA TYR A 13 23.94 -11.26 23.67
C TYR A 13 25.24 -11.96 24.12
N GLY A 14 25.23 -13.30 24.19
CA GLY A 14 26.34 -14.08 24.75
C GLY A 14 27.71 -13.80 24.11
N GLN A 15 27.74 -13.47 22.82
CA GLN A 15 28.95 -13.08 22.09
C GLN A 15 29.61 -11.80 22.65
N LEU A 16 28.83 -10.91 23.27
CA LEU A 16 29.34 -9.66 23.84
C LEU A 16 29.80 -9.80 25.28
N ASN A 17 29.52 -10.93 25.94
CA ASN A 17 29.84 -11.18 27.36
C ASN A 17 29.44 -10.02 28.28
N LEU A 18 28.18 -9.55 28.16
CA LEU A 18 27.67 -8.41 28.92
C LEU A 18 27.78 -8.63 30.43
N ASN A 19 28.28 -7.63 31.16
CA ASN A 19 28.17 -7.62 32.62
C ASN A 19 26.72 -7.30 33.05
N ALA A 20 26.42 -7.43 34.35
CA ALA A 20 25.06 -7.26 34.85
C ALA A 20 24.48 -5.85 34.60
N GLN A 21 25.29 -4.80 34.72
CA GLN A 21 24.85 -3.42 34.48
C GLN A 21 24.59 -3.17 32.99
N GLN A 22 25.47 -3.65 32.11
CA GLN A 22 25.28 -3.58 30.66
C GLN A 22 24.00 -4.31 30.22
N ALA A 23 23.76 -5.50 30.78
CA ALA A 23 22.60 -6.30 30.48
C ALA A 23 21.28 -5.69 30.99
N GLU A 24 21.31 -4.96 32.11
CA GLU A 24 20.16 -4.20 32.61
C GLU A 24 19.76 -3.06 31.64
N VAL A 25 20.74 -2.33 31.11
CA VAL A 25 20.46 -1.28 30.11
C VAL A 25 19.97 -1.89 28.79
N ALA A 26 20.55 -3.01 28.36
CA ALA A 26 20.06 -3.73 27.18
C ALA A 26 18.62 -4.25 27.36
N LEU A 27 18.25 -4.69 28.56
CA LEU A 27 16.86 -5.07 28.87
C LEU A 27 15.91 -3.88 28.72
N GLN A 28 16.27 -2.70 29.25
CA GLN A 28 15.47 -1.48 29.09
C GLN A 28 15.30 -1.09 27.62
N TYR A 29 16.35 -1.24 26.81
CA TYR A 29 16.26 -1.05 25.36
C TYR A 29 15.23 -2.01 24.73
N GLU A 30 15.27 -3.30 25.07
CA GLU A 30 14.31 -4.28 24.53
C GLU A 30 12.87 -3.94 24.95
N GLU A 31 12.65 -3.52 26.19
CA GLU A 31 11.34 -3.08 26.68
C GLU A 31 10.82 -1.84 25.93
N MET A 32 11.71 -0.88 25.62
CA MET A 32 11.34 0.30 24.84
C MET A 32 11.04 -0.06 23.39
N ARG A 33 11.86 -0.91 22.76
CA ARG A 33 11.67 -1.38 21.38
C ARG A 33 10.37 -2.16 21.23
N ASP A 34 10.09 -3.06 22.17
CA ASP A 34 8.94 -3.97 22.13
C ASP A 34 7.66 -3.32 22.73
N SER A 35 7.74 -2.04 23.13
CA SER A 35 6.59 -1.31 23.63
C SER A 35 5.50 -1.20 22.56
N ARG A 36 4.29 -1.62 22.90
CA ARG A 36 3.19 -1.69 21.95
C ARG A 36 2.73 -0.29 21.55
N SER A 37 2.74 -0.01 20.26
CA SER A 37 2.18 1.20 19.66
C SER A 37 1.49 0.87 18.36
N ASP A 38 0.24 1.33 18.20
CA ASP A 38 -0.54 1.09 16.98
C ASP A 38 -0.17 2.08 15.85
N THR A 39 0.68 3.07 16.13
CA THR A 39 0.97 4.18 15.20
C THR A 39 2.46 4.46 15.00
N HIS A 40 3.32 4.03 15.92
CA HIS A 40 4.75 4.29 15.88
C HIS A 40 5.49 2.97 16.04
N PHE A 41 6.07 2.49 14.96
CA PHE A 41 6.82 1.24 14.91
C PHE A 41 8.11 1.49 14.13
N PHE A 42 9.20 0.83 14.51
CA PHE A 42 10.47 0.95 13.83
C PHE A 42 10.49 0.14 12.52
N SER A 43 11.30 0.58 11.56
CA SER A 43 11.83 -0.30 10.52
C SER A 43 13.06 -1.04 11.04
N ALA A 44 13.44 -2.15 10.41
CA ALA A 44 14.65 -2.88 10.78
C ALA A 44 15.91 -1.97 10.82
N TRP A 45 16.00 -1.02 9.89
CA TRP A 45 17.08 -0.03 9.85
C TRP A 45 17.08 0.87 11.08
N GLU A 46 15.91 1.40 11.45
CA GLU A 46 15.76 2.27 12.61
C GLU A 46 15.97 1.50 13.92
N GLU A 47 15.57 0.23 14.00
CA GLU A 47 15.87 -0.64 15.15
C GLU A 47 17.38 -0.80 15.34
N TRP A 48 18.13 -1.07 14.27
CA TRP A 48 19.59 -1.18 14.36
C TRP A 48 20.26 0.15 14.72
N ASP A 49 19.76 1.27 14.22
CA ASP A 49 20.29 2.59 14.57
C ASP A 49 19.99 2.94 16.03
N PHE A 50 18.80 2.56 16.53
CA PHE A 50 18.44 2.70 17.94
C PHE A 50 19.29 1.79 18.83
N GLU A 51 19.44 0.50 18.49
CA GLU A 51 20.31 -0.45 19.20
C GLU A 51 21.74 0.07 19.24
N TYR A 52 22.28 0.55 18.12
CA TYR A 52 23.62 1.13 18.04
C TYR A 52 23.79 2.33 18.97
N SER A 53 22.79 3.22 19.02
CA SER A 53 22.84 4.42 19.87
C SER A 53 22.95 4.08 21.36
N VAL A 54 22.22 3.05 21.82
CA VAL A 54 22.26 2.59 23.21
C VAL A 54 23.55 1.82 23.47
N PHE A 55 23.92 0.90 22.59
CA PHE A 55 25.02 -0.04 22.82
C PHE A 55 26.38 0.67 22.82
N ARG A 56 26.52 1.74 22.03
CA ARG A 56 27.72 2.58 22.03
C ARG A 56 28.02 3.21 23.40
N GLU A 57 27.02 3.44 24.24
CA GLU A 57 27.21 4.04 25.56
C GLU A 57 27.63 3.03 26.64
N ILE A 58 27.27 1.76 26.46
CA ILE A 58 27.45 0.72 27.48
C ILE A 58 28.57 -0.27 27.18
N LEU A 59 28.93 -0.49 25.91
CA LEU A 59 29.92 -1.49 25.50
C LEU A 59 31.34 -0.93 25.50
N SER A 60 32.33 -1.79 25.79
CA SER A 60 33.74 -1.47 25.57
C SER A 60 34.07 -1.41 24.08
N GLU A 61 35.25 -0.88 23.73
CA GLU A 61 35.70 -0.82 22.33
C GLU A 61 35.78 -2.21 21.68
N GLU A 62 36.30 -3.21 22.40
CA GLU A 62 36.36 -4.59 21.91
C GLU A 62 34.98 -5.21 21.74
N GLN A 63 34.06 -4.98 22.68
CA GLN A 63 32.67 -5.43 22.59
C GLN A 63 31.95 -4.76 21.41
N MET A 64 32.22 -3.47 21.16
CA MET A 64 31.64 -2.74 20.03
C MET A 64 32.10 -3.30 18.68
N ILE A 65 33.35 -3.73 18.56
CA ILE A 65 33.86 -4.37 17.33
C ILE A 65 33.08 -5.65 17.04
N GLU A 66 32.90 -6.51 18.05
CA GLU A 66 32.15 -7.76 17.89
C GLU A 66 30.66 -7.51 17.58
N TYR A 67 30.06 -6.52 18.25
CA TYR A 67 28.70 -6.09 17.98
C TYR A 67 28.53 -5.60 16.54
N GLN A 68 29.42 -4.73 16.05
CA GLN A 68 29.37 -4.20 14.69
C GLN A 68 29.50 -5.31 13.65
N LYS A 69 30.36 -6.30 13.90
CA LYS A 69 30.50 -7.46 13.01
C LYS A 69 29.18 -8.26 12.94
N ARG A 70 28.57 -8.57 14.08
CA ARG A 70 27.26 -9.27 14.12
C ARG A 70 26.18 -8.50 13.38
N VAL A 71 26.07 -7.19 13.62
CA VAL A 71 25.05 -6.35 12.98
C VAL A 71 25.30 -6.24 11.46
N ALA A 72 26.55 -6.21 11.02
CA ALA A 72 26.87 -6.27 9.60
C ALA A 72 26.38 -7.57 8.96
N GLU A 73 26.63 -8.72 9.58
CA GLU A 73 26.13 -10.03 9.11
C GLU A 73 24.59 -10.08 9.05
N GLN A 74 23.90 -9.54 10.07
CA GLN A 74 22.44 -9.45 10.07
C GLN A 74 21.90 -8.52 8.97
N LYS A 75 22.57 -7.38 8.74
CA LYS A 75 22.22 -6.44 7.67
C LYS A 75 22.38 -7.10 6.31
N GLU A 76 23.48 -7.81 6.08
CA GLU A 76 23.71 -8.56 4.83
C GLU A 76 22.62 -9.59 4.59
N TRP A 77 22.30 -10.42 5.60
CA TRP A 77 21.24 -11.41 5.49
C TRP A 77 19.86 -10.78 5.22
N HIS A 78 19.54 -9.67 5.87
CA HIS A 78 18.30 -8.93 5.63
C HIS A 78 18.22 -8.37 4.21
N ILE A 79 19.33 -7.81 3.70
CA ILE A 79 19.42 -7.31 2.32
C ILE A 79 19.19 -8.44 1.33
N GLU A 80 19.86 -9.59 1.52
CA GLU A 80 19.67 -10.77 0.67
C GLU A 80 18.21 -11.22 0.65
N ASN A 81 17.55 -11.24 1.81
CA ASN A 81 16.12 -11.56 1.90
C ASN A 81 15.25 -10.56 1.14
N ILE A 82 15.49 -9.24 1.27
CA ILE A 82 14.75 -8.23 0.52
C ILE A 82 14.92 -8.47 -0.98
N ILE A 83 16.15 -8.68 -1.45
CA ILE A 83 16.44 -8.90 -2.87
C ILE A 83 15.75 -10.17 -3.38
N ASN A 84 15.81 -11.26 -2.62
CA ASN A 84 15.17 -12.53 -3.00
C ASN A 84 13.64 -12.39 -3.07
N GLN A 85 13.03 -11.67 -2.11
CA GLN A 85 11.60 -11.36 -2.14
C GLN A 85 11.23 -10.43 -3.32
N ASP A 86 12.06 -9.44 -3.62
CA ASP A 86 11.83 -8.53 -4.73
C ASP A 86 11.84 -9.25 -6.09
N GLN A 87 12.75 -10.20 -6.27
CA GLN A 87 12.79 -11.04 -7.48
C GLN A 87 11.51 -11.87 -7.65
N ALA A 88 10.96 -12.40 -6.55
CA ALA A 88 9.69 -13.12 -6.57
C ALA A 88 8.50 -12.23 -6.97
N ASN A 89 8.59 -10.91 -6.79
CA ASN A 89 7.54 -9.94 -7.17
C ASN A 89 7.47 -9.67 -8.69
N SER A 90 8.36 -10.23 -9.50
CA SER A 90 8.35 -10.05 -10.97
C SER A 90 7.01 -10.45 -11.61
N ILE A 91 6.39 -11.52 -11.13
CA ILE A 91 5.09 -11.99 -11.63
C ILE A 91 3.97 -11.00 -11.29
N SER A 92 3.96 -10.48 -10.06
CA SER A 92 3.04 -9.42 -9.64
C SER A 92 3.21 -8.14 -10.47
N LEU A 93 4.45 -7.81 -10.83
CA LEU A 93 4.75 -6.67 -11.71
C LEU A 93 4.16 -6.87 -13.12
N ASP A 94 4.26 -8.07 -13.69
CA ASP A 94 3.69 -8.35 -15.01
C ASP A 94 2.15 -8.37 -14.99
N HIS A 95 1.56 -8.92 -13.93
CA HIS A 95 0.12 -8.85 -13.69
C HIS A 95 -0.40 -7.39 -13.66
N ILE A 96 0.26 -6.50 -12.90
CA ILE A 96 -0.18 -5.10 -12.80
C ILE A 96 0.05 -4.33 -14.10
N ARG A 97 1.12 -4.64 -14.85
CA ARG A 97 1.35 -4.07 -16.20
C ARG A 97 0.22 -4.39 -17.14
N GLU A 98 -0.18 -5.65 -17.25
CA GLU A 98 -1.28 -6.06 -18.13
C GLU A 98 -2.61 -5.43 -17.72
N THR A 99 -2.83 -5.25 -16.41
CA THR A 99 -3.97 -4.51 -15.88
C THR A 99 -3.95 -3.05 -16.34
N VAL A 100 -2.83 -2.34 -16.16
CA VAL A 100 -2.65 -0.95 -16.58
C VAL A 100 -2.83 -0.80 -18.09
N ASP A 101 -2.29 -1.73 -18.88
CA ASP A 101 -2.41 -1.72 -20.34
C ASP A 101 -3.86 -1.87 -20.78
N TYR A 102 -4.62 -2.79 -20.18
CA TYR A 102 -6.05 -2.92 -20.44
C TYR A 102 -6.84 -1.66 -20.08
N LEU A 103 -6.58 -1.07 -18.90
CA LEU A 103 -7.23 0.17 -18.50
C LEU A 103 -6.96 1.29 -19.52
N LYS A 104 -5.69 1.49 -19.86
CA LYS A 104 -5.24 2.59 -20.72
C LYS A 104 -5.70 2.44 -22.17
N THR A 105 -5.66 1.24 -22.72
CA THR A 105 -5.87 0.99 -24.16
C THR A 105 -7.29 0.57 -24.52
N THR A 106 -8.01 -0.03 -23.57
CA THR A 106 -9.30 -0.69 -23.83
C THR A 106 -10.41 -0.10 -22.98
N LEU A 107 -10.35 -0.26 -21.66
CA LEU A 107 -11.48 0.07 -20.79
C LEU A 107 -11.76 1.58 -20.75
N ILE A 108 -10.77 2.40 -20.34
CA ILE A 108 -10.97 3.84 -20.19
C ILE A 108 -11.34 4.50 -21.52
N PRO A 109 -10.66 4.22 -22.65
CA PRO A 109 -11.11 4.72 -23.95
C PRO A 109 -12.55 4.34 -24.29
N SER A 110 -12.98 3.10 -24.01
CA SER A 110 -14.36 2.67 -24.28
C SER A 110 -15.41 3.42 -23.44
N ILE A 111 -15.05 3.86 -22.23
CA ILE A 111 -15.91 4.66 -21.35
C ILE A 111 -15.95 6.12 -21.83
N LEU A 112 -14.81 6.68 -22.27
CA LEU A 112 -14.69 8.08 -22.66
C LEU A 112 -15.16 8.38 -24.09
N PHE A 113 -15.21 7.36 -24.96
CA PHE A 113 -15.57 7.52 -26.38
C PHE A 113 -17.01 8.08 -26.55
N ASP A 114 -17.96 7.68 -25.70
CA ASP A 114 -19.31 8.22 -25.71
C ASP A 114 -19.50 9.28 -24.63
N ARG A 115 -19.26 10.54 -24.99
CA ARG A 115 -19.45 11.70 -24.09
C ARG A 115 -20.89 11.85 -23.57
N SER A 116 -21.89 11.31 -24.29
CA SER A 116 -23.28 11.35 -23.83
C SER A 116 -23.55 10.35 -22.69
N GLN A 117 -22.75 9.29 -22.62
CA GLN A 117 -22.76 8.28 -21.56
C GLN A 117 -21.72 8.56 -20.46
N MET A 118 -20.74 9.43 -20.71
CA MET A 118 -19.70 9.81 -19.75
C MET A 118 -20.22 10.58 -18.53
N VAL A 119 -21.36 11.27 -18.66
CA VAL A 119 -21.92 12.05 -17.57
C VAL A 119 -23.02 11.23 -16.90
N LEU A 120 -22.68 10.58 -15.77
CA LEU A 120 -23.68 10.28 -14.74
C LEU A 120 -24.34 11.63 -14.38
N SER A 121 -25.43 11.97 -15.05
CA SER A 121 -25.94 13.34 -15.20
C SER A 121 -26.29 13.96 -13.85
N LEU A 122 -25.31 14.54 -13.18
CA LEU A 122 -25.43 15.31 -11.94
C LEU A 122 -25.10 16.77 -12.23
N VAL A 123 -25.63 17.28 -13.35
CA VAL A 123 -25.36 18.64 -13.84
C VAL A 123 -25.67 19.70 -12.76
N SER A 124 -26.72 19.49 -11.97
CA SER A 124 -27.10 20.37 -10.86
C SER A 124 -26.18 20.29 -9.63
N ASP A 125 -25.31 19.28 -9.55
CA ASP A 125 -24.37 19.07 -8.45
C ASP A 125 -22.91 19.05 -8.92
N ARG A 126 -22.62 19.63 -10.09
CA ARG A 126 -21.27 19.65 -10.67
C ARG A 126 -20.21 20.15 -9.69
N SER A 127 -20.51 21.18 -8.90
CA SER A 127 -19.58 21.71 -7.88
C SER A 127 -19.21 20.68 -6.81
N LYS A 128 -20.12 19.78 -6.44
CA LYS A 128 -19.85 18.69 -5.47
C LYS A 128 -18.99 17.61 -6.10
N VAL A 129 -19.22 17.30 -7.38
CA VAL A 129 -18.39 16.37 -8.15
C VAL A 129 -16.97 16.92 -8.30
N ASP A 130 -16.83 18.18 -8.70
CA ASP A 130 -15.54 18.86 -8.83
C ASP A 130 -14.82 18.91 -7.48
N TYR A 131 -15.53 19.19 -6.39
CA TYR A 131 -15.01 19.11 -5.03
C TYR A 131 -14.44 17.71 -4.70
N LEU A 132 -15.18 16.63 -5.00
CA LEU A 132 -14.68 15.28 -4.76
C LEU A 132 -13.47 14.94 -5.64
N LYS A 133 -13.43 15.38 -6.90
CA LYS A 133 -12.27 15.16 -7.79
C LYS A 133 -11.02 15.87 -7.27
N VAL A 134 -11.15 17.08 -6.72
CA VAL A 134 -10.03 17.78 -6.08
C VAL A 134 -9.52 17.02 -4.85
N ASN A 135 -10.43 16.52 -4.01
CA ASN A 135 -10.05 15.70 -2.86
C ASN A 135 -9.44 14.36 -3.28
N TYR A 136 -9.96 13.72 -4.32
CA TYR A 136 -9.41 12.48 -4.86
C TYR A 136 -7.99 12.69 -5.40
N ARG A 137 -7.74 13.81 -6.09
CA ARG A 137 -6.39 14.18 -6.53
C ARG A 137 -5.43 14.35 -5.34
N THR A 138 -5.90 14.97 -4.25
CA THR A 138 -5.10 15.14 -3.02
C THR A 138 -4.76 13.78 -2.41
N PHE A 139 -5.76 12.89 -2.29
CA PHE A 139 -5.57 11.50 -1.89
C PHE A 139 -4.53 10.77 -2.77
N LEU A 140 -4.58 10.92 -4.10
CA LEU A 140 -3.59 10.32 -5.01
C LEU A 140 -2.17 10.83 -4.75
N HIS A 141 -1.99 12.13 -4.48
CA HIS A 141 -0.68 12.69 -4.16
C HIS A 141 -0.15 12.17 -2.83
N ASP A 142 -0.98 12.15 -1.79
CA ASP A 142 -0.61 11.62 -0.47
C ASP A 142 -0.25 10.14 -0.55
N ARG A 143 -1.04 9.35 -1.30
CA ARG A 143 -0.77 7.93 -1.48
C ARG A 143 0.55 7.68 -2.22
N ARG A 144 0.85 8.46 -3.27
CA ARG A 144 2.15 8.35 -3.96
C ARG A 144 3.31 8.70 -3.04
N LYS A 145 3.17 9.75 -2.24
CA LYS A 145 4.20 10.15 -1.26
C LYS A 145 4.40 9.06 -0.22
N GLN A 146 3.32 8.49 0.31
CA GLN A 146 3.37 7.38 1.26
C GLN A 146 4.12 6.17 0.68
N ILE A 147 3.79 5.75 -0.56
CA ILE A 147 4.48 4.65 -1.23
C ILE A 147 6.00 4.86 -1.28
N LEU A 148 6.44 6.08 -1.62
CA LEU A 148 7.86 6.41 -1.70
C LEU A 148 8.53 6.41 -0.32
N VAL A 149 7.90 7.04 0.68
CA VAL A 149 8.41 7.11 2.06
C VAL A 149 8.54 5.70 2.63
N ASP A 150 7.48 4.90 2.56
CA ASP A 150 7.48 3.53 3.08
C ASP A 150 8.54 2.69 2.37
N HIS A 151 8.66 2.79 1.05
CA HIS A 151 9.67 2.05 0.31
C HIS A 151 11.09 2.36 0.78
N PHE A 152 11.48 3.64 0.83
CA PHE A 152 12.85 3.99 1.22
C PHE A 152 13.11 3.73 2.71
N ARG A 153 12.07 3.79 3.55
CA ARG A 153 12.17 3.50 4.99
C ARG A 153 12.40 2.02 5.29
N TYR A 154 11.73 1.11 4.56
CA TYR A 154 11.79 -0.33 4.84
C TYR A 154 12.76 -1.09 3.92
N ASN A 155 12.82 -0.70 2.65
CA ASN A 155 13.55 -1.46 1.63
C ASN A 155 14.78 -0.72 1.09
N SER A 156 14.96 0.56 1.44
CA SER A 156 16.01 1.41 0.89
C SER A 156 16.01 1.36 -0.65
N PHE A 157 17.07 0.89 -1.29
CA PHE A 157 17.16 0.69 -2.75
C PHE A 157 17.13 -0.78 -3.18
N TYR A 158 16.90 -1.72 -2.25
CA TYR A 158 17.06 -3.15 -2.49
C TYR A 158 15.83 -3.86 -3.08
N ALA A 159 14.67 -3.19 -3.17
CA ALA A 159 13.43 -3.76 -3.71
C ALA A 159 12.81 -2.98 -4.91
N PRO A 160 13.56 -2.74 -6.00
CA PRO A 160 13.10 -1.93 -7.11
C PRO A 160 11.86 -2.50 -7.85
N ILE A 161 11.69 -3.82 -7.93
CA ILE A 161 10.53 -4.45 -8.60
C ILE A 161 9.26 -4.17 -7.80
N GLN A 162 9.30 -4.30 -6.49
CA GLN A 162 8.21 -4.01 -5.58
C GLN A 162 7.79 -2.53 -5.67
N LEU A 163 8.76 -1.61 -5.66
CA LEU A 163 8.49 -0.18 -5.81
C LEU A 163 7.78 0.10 -7.13
N LYS A 164 8.32 -0.45 -8.23
CA LYS A 164 7.75 -0.28 -9.57
C LYS A 164 6.33 -0.84 -9.66
N SER A 165 6.11 -2.03 -9.11
CA SER A 165 4.79 -2.67 -9.08
C SER A 165 3.78 -1.82 -8.30
N THR A 166 4.18 -1.31 -7.14
CA THR A 166 3.30 -0.48 -6.29
C THR A 166 3.00 0.87 -6.93
N LEU A 167 3.97 1.50 -7.59
CA LEU A 167 3.76 2.74 -8.35
C LEU A 167 2.88 2.52 -9.58
N LEU A 168 2.97 1.36 -10.25
CA LEU A 168 2.04 1.00 -11.32
C LEU A 168 0.61 0.75 -10.79
N GLY A 169 0.46 0.13 -9.63
CA GLY A 169 -0.83 -0.01 -8.96
C GLY A 169 -1.45 1.34 -8.56
N HIS A 170 -0.62 2.29 -8.12
CA HIS A 170 -1.03 3.68 -7.91
C HIS A 170 -1.48 4.33 -9.23
N TYR A 171 -0.72 4.15 -10.31
CA TYR A 171 -1.09 4.68 -11.62
C TYR A 171 -2.40 4.06 -12.16
N ALA A 172 -2.63 2.77 -11.92
CA ALA A 172 -3.92 2.13 -12.21
C ALA A 172 -5.08 2.83 -11.48
N SER A 173 -4.87 3.26 -10.23
CA SER A 173 -5.86 4.04 -9.46
C SER A 173 -6.03 5.47 -10.00
N CYS A 174 -5.03 6.03 -10.69
CA CYS A 174 -5.15 7.31 -11.39
C CYS A 174 -5.99 7.19 -12.67
N LEU A 175 -5.89 6.05 -13.37
CA LEU A 175 -6.68 5.74 -14.57
C LEU A 175 -8.13 5.37 -14.22
N LEU A 176 -8.31 4.48 -13.25
CA LEU A 176 -9.61 4.01 -12.78
C LEU A 176 -9.69 4.28 -11.27
N PRO A 177 -10.45 5.29 -10.84
CA PRO A 177 -10.49 5.68 -9.44
C PRO A 177 -10.86 4.52 -8.51
N ASN A 178 -10.08 4.30 -7.45
CA ASN A 178 -10.41 3.36 -6.38
C ASN A 178 -11.23 4.08 -5.30
N TYR A 179 -12.56 4.07 -5.44
CA TYR A 179 -13.45 4.75 -4.50
C TYR A 179 -13.42 4.15 -3.10
N VAL A 180 -13.23 2.83 -2.96
CA VAL A 180 -13.18 2.16 -1.64
C VAL A 180 -12.01 2.68 -0.81
N ALA A 181 -10.83 2.76 -1.42
CA ALA A 181 -9.65 3.30 -0.75
C ALA A 181 -9.81 4.79 -0.43
N PHE A 182 -10.46 5.55 -1.30
CA PHE A 182 -10.74 6.96 -1.06
C PHE A 182 -11.75 7.17 0.06
N GLU A 183 -12.83 6.40 0.12
CA GLU A 183 -13.88 6.45 1.15
C GLU A 183 -13.28 6.23 2.55
N ALA A 184 -12.30 5.34 2.67
CA ALA A 184 -11.55 5.11 3.90
C ALA A 184 -10.64 6.29 4.31
N TRP A 185 -10.21 7.11 3.35
CA TRP A 185 -9.34 8.29 3.59
C TRP A 185 -10.13 9.57 3.89
N MET A 186 -11.39 9.66 3.45
CA MET A 186 -12.18 10.90 3.55
C MET A 186 -12.30 11.42 4.99
N ASP A 187 -12.18 12.74 5.12
CA ASP A 187 -12.66 13.45 6.30
C ASP A 187 -14.21 13.54 6.31
N GLU A 188 -14.76 14.00 7.43
CA GLU A 188 -16.21 14.04 7.61
C GLU A 188 -16.94 14.93 6.58
N PRO A 189 -16.46 16.14 6.24
CA PRO A 189 -17.08 16.95 5.19
C PRO A 189 -17.06 16.27 3.82
N THR A 190 -15.95 15.64 3.44
CA THR A 190 -15.84 14.95 2.15
C THR A 190 -16.74 13.72 2.09
N ARG A 191 -16.83 12.96 3.18
CA ARG A 191 -17.75 11.83 3.34
C ARG A 191 -19.21 12.26 3.18
N ALA A 192 -19.61 13.38 3.79
CA ALA A 192 -20.97 13.90 3.66
C ALA A 192 -21.34 14.25 2.20
N VAL A 193 -20.40 14.84 1.45
CA VAL A 193 -20.58 15.12 0.02
C VAL A 193 -20.67 13.83 -0.80
N ALA A 194 -19.82 12.85 -0.51
CA ALA A 194 -19.81 11.55 -1.18
C ALA A 194 -21.13 10.79 -0.96
N GLU A 195 -21.61 10.70 0.29
CA GLU A 195 -22.89 10.08 0.65
C GLU A 195 -24.09 10.73 -0.04
N PHE A 196 -24.09 12.07 -0.14
CA PHE A 196 -25.12 12.80 -0.88
C PHE A 196 -25.15 12.41 -2.36
N LEU A 197 -23.99 12.34 -3.02
CA LEU A 197 -23.89 11.97 -4.44
C LEU A 197 -24.22 10.49 -4.66
N LYS A 198 -23.73 9.60 -3.79
CA LYS A 198 -24.04 8.16 -3.78
C LYS A 198 -25.54 7.92 -3.71
N THR A 199 -26.24 8.60 -2.80
CA THR A 199 -27.72 8.53 -2.70
C THR A 199 -28.41 9.00 -3.97
N LYS A 200 -27.92 10.07 -4.62
CA LYS A 200 -28.49 10.57 -5.87
C LYS A 200 -28.25 9.60 -7.04
N LEU A 201 -27.09 8.97 -7.12
CA LEU A 201 -26.77 7.97 -8.14
C LEU A 201 -27.67 6.74 -8.02
N SER A 202 -27.89 6.24 -6.79
CA SER A 202 -28.73 5.05 -6.55
C SER A 202 -30.18 5.24 -6.98
N ARG A 203 -30.70 6.48 -6.96
CA ARG A 203 -32.09 6.80 -7.32
C ARG A 203 -32.32 6.97 -8.82
N LYS A 204 -31.26 7.03 -9.63
CA LYS A 204 -31.38 7.21 -11.09
C LYS A 204 -31.31 5.86 -11.80
N HIS A 205 -32.44 5.42 -12.34
CA HIS A 205 -32.44 4.44 -13.43
C HIS A 205 -32.26 5.19 -14.75
N SER A 206 -31.20 4.85 -15.48
CA SER A 206 -30.88 5.45 -16.76
C SER A 206 -30.02 4.49 -17.58
N GLU A 207 -30.11 4.60 -18.91
CA GLU A 207 -29.25 3.89 -19.87
C GLU A 207 -27.76 4.09 -19.54
N ILE A 208 -27.40 5.26 -19.00
CA ILE A 208 -26.05 5.58 -18.53
C ILE A 208 -25.60 4.68 -17.37
N ARG A 209 -26.49 4.39 -16.42
CA ARG A 209 -26.20 3.47 -15.31
C ARG A 209 -25.99 2.05 -15.84
N GLU A 210 -26.83 1.60 -16.77
CA GLU A 210 -26.70 0.27 -17.39
C GLU A 210 -25.40 0.13 -18.18
N PHE A 211 -25.02 1.15 -18.94
CA PHE A 211 -23.73 1.21 -19.63
C PHE A 211 -22.56 1.01 -18.66
N HIS A 212 -22.50 1.79 -17.58
CA HIS A 212 -21.41 1.67 -16.61
C HIS A 212 -21.40 0.31 -15.91
N LEU A 213 -22.57 -0.27 -15.60
CA LEU A 213 -22.63 -1.61 -15.01
C LEU A 213 -22.22 -2.70 -16.00
N GLY A 214 -22.48 -2.52 -17.30
CA GLY A 214 -21.91 -3.36 -18.36
C GLY A 214 -20.38 -3.30 -18.37
N LYS A 215 -19.81 -2.10 -18.24
CA LYS A 215 -18.34 -1.91 -18.13
C LYS A 215 -17.75 -2.51 -16.87
N LEU A 216 -18.47 -2.52 -15.75
CA LEU A 216 -18.07 -3.27 -14.56
C LEU A 216 -17.98 -4.76 -14.87
N ALA A 217 -18.98 -5.34 -15.55
CA ALA A 217 -18.96 -6.75 -15.93
C ALA A 217 -17.79 -7.10 -16.87
N GLU A 218 -17.51 -6.26 -17.86
CA GLU A 218 -16.32 -6.40 -18.73
C GLU A 218 -15.02 -6.37 -17.92
N SER A 219 -14.89 -5.40 -17.01
CA SER A 219 -13.72 -5.26 -16.14
C SER A 219 -13.54 -6.47 -15.22
N LYS A 220 -14.63 -7.04 -14.70
CA LYS A 220 -14.61 -8.25 -13.87
C LYS A 220 -14.20 -9.47 -14.68
N ALA A 221 -14.73 -9.63 -15.89
CA ALA A 221 -14.36 -10.73 -16.78
C ALA A 221 -12.86 -10.70 -17.11
N PHE A 222 -12.33 -9.52 -17.42
CA PHE A 222 -10.90 -9.34 -17.64
C PHE A 222 -10.07 -9.62 -16.38
N SER A 223 -10.50 -9.13 -15.21
CA SER A 223 -9.82 -9.39 -13.93
C SER A 223 -9.77 -10.88 -13.61
N GLN A 224 -10.86 -11.62 -13.88
CA GLN A 224 -10.91 -13.07 -13.72
C GLN A 224 -9.96 -13.78 -14.68
N GLN A 225 -9.91 -13.37 -15.95
CA GLN A 225 -8.98 -13.92 -16.94
C GLN A 225 -7.52 -13.72 -16.54
N ILE A 226 -7.15 -12.52 -16.10
CA ILE A 226 -5.80 -12.25 -15.58
C ILE A 226 -5.54 -13.09 -14.33
N LYS A 227 -6.49 -13.14 -13.38
CA LYS A 227 -6.34 -13.96 -12.17
C LYS A 227 -6.06 -15.41 -12.53
N GLU A 228 -6.78 -16.00 -13.47
CA GLU A 228 -6.55 -17.37 -13.94
C GLU A 228 -5.19 -17.56 -14.63
N LYS A 229 -4.73 -16.55 -15.37
CA LYS A 229 -3.41 -16.56 -16.02
C LYS A 229 -2.27 -16.60 -15.00
N TYR A 230 -2.40 -15.88 -13.89
CA TYR A 230 -1.33 -15.75 -12.89
C TYR A 230 -1.54 -16.57 -11.60
N SER A 231 -2.72 -17.15 -11.36
CA SER A 231 -3.06 -17.88 -10.12
C SER A 231 -2.16 -19.08 -9.83
N ARG A 232 -1.64 -19.74 -10.87
CA ARG A 232 -0.68 -20.85 -10.73
C ARG A 232 0.67 -20.42 -10.14
N HIS A 233 0.92 -19.13 -10.05
CA HIS A 233 2.14 -18.56 -9.49
C HIS A 233 1.95 -18.00 -8.07
N PHE A 234 0.71 -17.97 -7.57
CA PHE A 234 0.35 -17.50 -6.24
C PHE A 234 -0.08 -18.70 -5.37
N GLU A 235 0.78 -19.70 -5.18
CA GLU A 235 0.49 -20.83 -4.27
C GLU A 235 0.92 -20.48 -2.83
N GLY A 236 0.03 -20.69 -1.85
CA GLY A 236 0.35 -20.54 -0.42
C GLY A 236 -0.85 -20.18 0.47
N TRP A 237 -0.71 -20.37 1.79
CA TRP A 237 -1.75 -20.06 2.80
C TRP A 237 -2.02 -18.55 2.96
N HIS A 238 -1.29 -17.70 2.24
CA HIS A 238 -1.39 -16.24 2.26
C HIS A 238 -2.23 -15.64 1.13
N VAL A 239 -2.81 -16.46 0.24
CA VAL A 239 -3.81 -15.99 -0.72
C VAL A 239 -5.13 -15.80 0.03
N TRP A 240 -5.19 -14.74 0.82
CA TRP A 240 -6.45 -14.24 1.35
C TRP A 240 -7.25 -13.70 0.18
N GLU A 241 -8.22 -14.47 -0.30
CA GLU A 241 -9.28 -13.90 -1.10
C GLU A 241 -10.04 -12.93 -0.21
N VAL A 242 -9.93 -11.64 -0.52
CA VAL A 242 -10.78 -10.62 0.12
C VAL A 242 -12.21 -11.01 -0.18
N ASP A 243 -13.03 -11.17 0.86
CA ASP A 243 -14.44 -11.47 0.69
C ASP A 243 -15.05 -10.47 -0.31
N PRO A 244 -15.74 -10.96 -1.35
CA PRO A 244 -16.32 -10.08 -2.34
C PRO A 244 -17.30 -9.14 -1.64
N LEU A 245 -17.21 -7.85 -1.97
CA LEU A 245 -18.19 -6.88 -1.51
C LEU A 245 -19.60 -7.36 -1.90
N PRO A 246 -20.62 -7.09 -1.07
CA PRO A 246 -22.00 -7.25 -1.49
C PRO A 246 -22.22 -6.58 -2.85
N GLU A 247 -22.91 -7.27 -3.76
CA GLU A 247 -23.04 -6.86 -5.16
C GLU A 247 -23.51 -5.40 -5.32
N GLU A 248 -24.47 -4.97 -4.49
CA GLU A 248 -24.97 -3.60 -4.52
C GLU A 248 -23.93 -2.57 -4.04
N GLN A 249 -23.07 -2.93 -3.09
CA GLN A 249 -21.97 -2.08 -2.66
C GLN A 249 -20.90 -1.98 -3.75
N GLU A 250 -20.56 -3.08 -4.42
CA GLU A 250 -19.65 -3.08 -5.56
C GLU A 250 -20.15 -2.17 -6.69
N LYS A 251 -21.42 -2.31 -7.08
CA LYS A 251 -22.05 -1.46 -8.09
C LYS A 251 -22.03 0.02 -7.71
N GLN A 252 -22.34 0.34 -6.45
CA GLN A 252 -22.30 1.74 -5.97
C GLN A 252 -20.88 2.31 -6.01
N ASN A 253 -19.90 1.55 -5.53
CA ASN A 253 -18.50 1.95 -5.54
C ASN A 253 -18.00 2.16 -6.97
N TRP A 254 -18.39 1.29 -7.90
CA TRP A 254 -18.09 1.45 -9.31
C TRP A 254 -18.66 2.75 -9.89
N LEU A 255 -19.93 3.05 -9.62
CA LEU A 255 -20.54 4.31 -10.09
C LEU A 255 -19.86 5.54 -9.50
N MET A 256 -19.45 5.48 -8.24
CA MET A 256 -18.65 6.54 -7.62
C MET A 256 -17.27 6.67 -8.27
N SER A 257 -16.60 5.56 -8.59
CA SER A 257 -15.36 5.55 -9.36
C SER A 257 -15.52 6.18 -10.74
N MET A 258 -16.62 5.90 -11.44
CA MET A 258 -16.95 6.52 -12.73
C MET A 258 -17.20 8.02 -12.59
N LEU A 259 -17.85 8.45 -11.52
CA LEU A 259 -18.06 9.87 -11.22
C LEU A 259 -16.73 10.62 -11.03
N LEU A 260 -15.74 9.94 -10.43
CA LEU A 260 -14.39 10.46 -10.20
C LEU A 260 -13.46 10.27 -11.41
N LEU A 261 -13.91 9.70 -12.52
CA LEU A 261 -13.02 9.43 -13.65
C LEU A 261 -12.43 10.72 -14.23
N ASP A 262 -11.13 10.71 -14.51
CA ASP A 262 -10.41 11.80 -15.16
C ASP A 262 -9.69 11.28 -16.40
N GLY A 263 -10.00 11.83 -17.57
CA GLY A 263 -9.46 11.36 -18.85
C GLY A 263 -7.96 11.58 -19.04
N ASN A 264 -7.32 12.38 -18.17
CA ASN A 264 -5.89 12.62 -18.18
C ASN A 264 -5.20 12.04 -16.92
N ALA A 265 -5.84 11.06 -16.27
CA ALA A 265 -5.31 10.40 -15.08
C ALA A 265 -4.83 11.38 -13.98
N TYR A 266 -5.54 12.50 -13.80
CA TYR A 266 -5.19 13.56 -12.86
C TYR A 266 -3.81 14.22 -13.10
N GLY A 267 -3.26 14.08 -14.31
CA GLY A 267 -1.93 14.57 -14.69
C GLY A 267 -0.78 13.68 -14.20
N PHE A 268 -1.06 12.46 -13.75
CA PHE A 268 -0.02 11.48 -13.43
C PHE A 268 0.41 10.73 -14.70
N GLU A 269 1.69 10.38 -14.76
CA GLU A 269 2.28 9.57 -15.83
C GLU A 269 2.66 8.18 -15.30
N ALA A 270 2.68 7.20 -16.21
CA ALA A 270 3.13 5.86 -15.88
C ALA A 270 4.62 5.87 -15.51
N VAL A 271 4.98 5.12 -14.47
CA VAL A 271 6.39 4.91 -14.09
C VAL A 271 6.98 3.82 -14.97
N HIS A 272 8.04 4.15 -15.70
CA HIS A 272 8.65 3.30 -16.73
C HIS A 272 9.56 2.20 -16.23
#